data_AF-A0A1I5Z861-F1
#
_entry.id   AF-A0A1I5Z861-F1
#
_cell.length_a   1.000
_cell.length_b   1.000
_cell.length_c   1.000
_cell.angle_alpha   90.00
_cell.angle_beta   90.00
_cell.angle_gamma   90.00
#
_symmetry.space_group_name_H-M   'P 1'
#
loop_
_entity.id
_entity.type
_entity.pdbx_description
1 polymer ?
#
loop_
_entity_poly.entity_id
_entity_poly.type
_entity_poly.pdbx_seq_one_letter_code
_entity_poly.pdbx_strand_id
1 'polypeptide(L)'
;MNYTKLAQHLLRGGDRHSSIYVEGLCAALKLRIEGEPTTVNYPQGSLEFDAYYYGCRRGADEFRNALIEANGNRVEAIESLRAMAGDAERRAA
;
A
#
# COMPACT_ATOMS: atom_id res chain seq x y z
N MET A 1 -0.85 -11.89 -1.71
CA MET A 1 -1.56 -11.06 -0.71
C MET A 1 -2.52 -10.12 -1.44
N ASN A 2 -3.71 -9.82 -0.90
CA ASN A 2 -4.62 -8.85 -1.53
C ASN A 2 -4.25 -7.41 -1.13
N TYR A 3 -3.43 -6.75 -1.95
CA TYR A 3 -2.93 -5.39 -1.69
C TYR A 3 -4.03 -4.33 -1.68
N THR A 4 -5.08 -4.49 -2.49
CA THR A 4 -6.21 -3.56 -2.51
C THR A 4 -6.94 -3.53 -1.17
N LYS A 5 -7.19 -4.70 -0.57
CA LYS A 5 -7.81 -4.79 0.76
C LYS A 5 -6.90 -4.24 1.86
N LEU A 6 -5.60 -4.52 1.78
CA LEU A 6 -4.62 -3.92 2.70
C LEU A 6 -4.63 -2.39 2.59
N ALA A 7 -4.58 -1.85 1.37
CA ALA A 7 -4.63 -0.42 1.12
C ALA A 7 -5.90 0.23 1.70
N GLN A 8 -7.06 -0.39 1.51
CA GLN A 8 -8.32 0.07 2.10
C GLN A 8 -8.26 0.07 3.63
N HIS A 9 -7.62 -0.92 4.25
CA HIS A 9 -7.45 -0.97 5.69
C HIS A 9 -6.53 0.16 6.19
N LEU A 10 -5.38 0.37 5.53
CA LEU A 10 -4.39 1.40 5.88
C LEU A 10 -4.90 2.84 5.66
N LEU A 11 -5.87 3.02 4.77
CA LEU A 11 -6.52 4.30 4.49
C LEU A 11 -7.81 4.50 5.30
N ARG A 12 -8.16 3.57 6.19
CA ARG A 12 -9.39 3.65 6.96
C ARG A 12 -9.39 4.88 7.87
N GLY A 13 -10.51 5.62 7.85
CA GLY A 13 -10.69 6.83 8.65
C GLY A 13 -10.12 8.11 8.02
N GLY A 14 -9.52 8.02 6.83
CA GLY A 14 -9.10 9.17 6.03
C GLY A 14 -10.14 9.61 4.99
N ASP A 15 -9.77 10.62 4.21
CA ASP A 15 -10.56 11.11 3.08
C ASP A 15 -10.71 10.05 1.97
N ARG A 16 -11.70 10.22 1.10
CA ARG A 16 -11.84 9.36 -0.08
C ARG A 16 -10.66 9.59 -1.02
N HIS A 17 -9.98 8.51 -1.37
CA HIS A 17 -8.89 8.52 -2.32
C HIS A 17 -9.35 8.02 -3.69
N SER A 18 -8.75 8.54 -4.76
CA SER A 18 -8.99 8.03 -6.13
C SER A 18 -8.45 6.60 -6.27
N SER A 19 -9.00 5.84 -7.22
CA SER A 19 -8.50 4.49 -7.53
C SER A 19 -7.02 4.50 -7.92
N ILE A 20 -6.58 5.53 -8.66
CA ILE A 20 -5.20 5.70 -9.12
C ILE A 20 -4.23 5.90 -7.93
N TYR A 21 -4.65 6.64 -6.92
CA TYR A 21 -3.89 6.77 -5.68
C TYR A 21 -3.75 5.42 -4.96
N VAL A 22 -4.85 4.65 -4.89
CA VAL A 22 -4.84 3.32 -4.28
C VAL A 22 -3.95 2.36 -5.07
N GLU A 23 -3.93 2.44 -6.40
CA GLU A 23 -3.02 1.67 -7.26
C GLU A 23 -1.54 1.96 -6.95
N GLY A 24 -1.17 3.24 -6.82
CA GLY A 24 0.19 3.63 -6.44
C GLY A 24 0.58 3.10 -5.05
N LEU A 25 -0.33 3.16 -4.09
CA LEU A 25 -0.10 2.61 -2.76
C LEU A 25 0.14 1.09 -2.83
N CYS A 26 -0.70 0.36 -3.57
CA CYS A 26 -0.54 -1.08 -3.78
C CYS A 26 0.80 -1.41 -4.46
N ALA A 27 1.17 -0.66 -5.49
CA ALA A 27 2.43 -0.82 -6.21
C ALA A 27 3.64 -0.67 -5.28
N ALA A 28 3.64 0.36 -4.42
CA ALA A 28 4.72 0.58 -3.47
C ALA A 28 4.83 -0.50 -2.40
N LEU A 29 3.69 -1.04 -1.92
CA LEU A 29 3.66 -2.16 -0.99
C LEU A 29 4.14 -3.45 -1.66
N LYS A 30 3.69 -3.74 -2.88
CA LYS A 30 4.09 -4.94 -3.64
C LYS A 30 5.59 -4.98 -3.87
N LEU A 31 6.17 -3.87 -4.33
CA LEU A 31 7.62 -3.73 -4.48
C LEU A 31 8.35 -3.97 -3.16
N ARG A 32 7.85 -3.41 -2.05
CA ARG A 32 8.54 -3.51 -0.75
C ARG A 32 8.39 -4.84 -0.06
N ILE A 33 7.30 -5.58 -0.29
CA ILE A 33 7.04 -6.86 0.36
C ILE A 33 7.54 -8.01 -0.50
N GLU A 34 7.23 -7.98 -1.79
CA GLU A 34 7.52 -9.07 -2.74
C GLU A 34 8.75 -8.80 -3.61
N GLY A 35 9.28 -7.56 -3.63
CA GLY A 35 10.38 -7.20 -4.52
C GLY A 35 9.94 -7.02 -5.97
N GLU A 36 8.63 -7.00 -6.25
CA GLU A 36 8.10 -6.95 -7.61
C GLU A 36 7.92 -5.50 -8.08
N PRO A 37 8.69 -5.04 -9.08
CA PRO A 37 8.51 -3.71 -9.66
C PRO A 37 7.19 -3.65 -10.44
N THR A 38 6.57 -2.47 -10.45
CA THR A 38 5.35 -2.21 -11.21
C THR A 38 5.60 -1.11 -12.25
N THR A 39 4.95 -1.22 -13.39
CA THR A 39 5.04 -0.23 -14.46
C THR A 39 4.04 0.89 -14.23
N VAL A 40 4.49 2.14 -14.34
CA VAL A 40 3.62 3.31 -14.29
C VAL A 40 3.10 3.61 -15.69
N ASN A 41 1.78 3.58 -15.86
CA ASN A 41 1.13 3.78 -17.17
C ASN A 41 0.58 5.21 -17.35
N TYR A 42 0.83 6.10 -16.39
CA TYR A 42 0.34 7.47 -16.39
C TYR A 42 1.39 8.42 -16.99
N PRO A 43 1.02 9.32 -17.91
CA PRO A 43 1.96 10.29 -18.48
C PRO A 43 2.54 11.22 -17.41
N GLN A 44 3.86 11.45 -17.44
CA GLN A 44 4.49 12.41 -16.52
C GLN A 44 3.88 13.81 -16.68
N GLY A 45 3.63 14.49 -15.56
CA GLY A 45 2.98 15.81 -15.53
C GLY A 45 1.45 15.77 -15.63
N SER A 46 0.83 14.58 -15.69
CA SER A 46 -0.63 14.44 -15.58
C SER A 46 -1.09 14.35 -14.12
N LEU A 47 -2.35 14.69 -13.87
CA LEU A 47 -2.97 14.57 -12.55
C LEU A 47 -3.00 13.13 -12.05
N GLU A 48 -3.17 12.17 -12.96
CA GLU A 48 -3.14 10.75 -12.67
C GLU A 48 -1.75 10.29 -12.24
N PHE A 49 -0.70 10.78 -12.90
CA PHE A 49 0.67 10.49 -12.50
C PHE A 49 0.96 11.02 -11.10
N ASP A 50 0.54 12.26 -10.80
CA ASP A 50 0.70 12.83 -9.46
C ASP A 50 -0.06 12.01 -8.42
N ALA A 51 -1.33 11.66 -8.68
CA ALA A 51 -2.13 10.83 -7.78
C ALA A 51 -1.47 9.47 -7.51
N TYR A 52 -0.98 8.80 -8.56
CA TYR A 52 -0.26 7.54 -8.47
C TYR A 52 1.01 7.69 -7.64
N TYR A 53 1.81 8.73 -7.90
CA TYR A 53 3.06 9.00 -7.20
C TYR A 53 2.82 9.28 -5.71
N TYR A 54 1.81 10.06 -5.36
CA TYR A 54 1.42 10.29 -3.97
C TYR A 54 0.96 9.01 -3.28
N GLY A 55 0.22 8.15 -4.00
CA GLY A 55 -0.12 6.80 -3.54
C GLY A 55 1.12 5.97 -3.21
N CYS A 56 2.10 5.94 -4.12
CA CYS A 56 3.38 5.26 -3.93
C CYS A 56 4.12 5.76 -2.69
N ARG A 57 4.17 7.09 -2.49
CA ARG A 57 4.79 7.70 -1.31
C ARG A 57 4.09 7.27 -0.03
N ARG A 58 2.75 7.31 0.01
CA ARG A 58 1.97 6.83 1.16
C ARG A 58 2.25 5.36 1.45
N GLY A 59 2.24 4.48 0.44
CA GLY A 59 2.54 3.06 0.63
C GLY A 59 3.96 2.80 1.15
N ALA A 60 4.92 3.62 0.72
CA ALA A 60 6.28 3.58 1.26
C ALA A 60 6.34 3.98 2.74
N ASP A 61 5.58 5.01 3.12
CA ASP A 61 5.50 5.49 4.50
C ASP A 61 4.83 4.44 5.40
N GLU A 62 3.76 3.79 4.94
CA GLU A 62 3.09 2.72 5.70
C GLU A 62 4.00 1.50 5.92
N PHE A 63 4.77 1.09 4.91
CA PHE A 63 5.76 0.03 5.09
C PHE A 63 6.86 0.43 6.09
N ARG A 64 7.28 1.71 6.07
CA ARG A 64 8.25 2.23 7.04
C ARG A 64 7.68 2.21 8.46
N ASN A 65 6.41 2.59 8.64
CA ASN A 65 5.75 2.56 9.93
C ASN A 65 5.68 1.12 10.46
N ALA A 66 5.29 0.15 9.63
CA ALA A 66 5.28 -1.26 10.00
C ALA A 66 6.69 -1.76 10.41
N LEU A 67 7.74 -1.31 9.73
CA LEU A 67 9.12 -1.61 10.15
C LEU A 67 9.47 -0.99 11.50
N ILE A 68 9.06 0.25 11.76
CA ILE A 68 9.30 0.91 13.06
C ILE A 68 8.58 0.14 14.19
N GLU A 69 7.32 -0.23 13.98
CA GLU A 69 6.53 -1.02 14.92
C GLU A 69 7.13 -2.39 15.20
N ALA A 70 7.73 -3.02 14.18
CA ALA A 70 8.45 -4.27 14.29
C ALA A 70 9.91 -4.11 14.74
N ASN A 71 10.31 -2.94 15.25
CA ASN A 71 11.68 -2.65 15.70
C ASN A 71 12.75 -2.99 14.65
N GLY A 72 12.46 -2.69 13.38
CA GLY A 72 13.32 -2.98 12.23
C GLY A 72 13.25 -4.42 11.71
N ASN A 73 12.50 -5.32 12.36
CA ASN A 73 12.33 -6.69 11.89
C ASN A 73 11.39 -6.74 10.68
N ARG A 74 11.99 -6.89 9.50
CA ARG A 74 11.28 -6.95 8.22
C ARG A 74 10.30 -8.12 8.12
N VAL A 75 10.63 -9.28 8.67
CA VAL A 75 9.75 -10.46 8.59
C VAL A 75 8.49 -10.22 9.41
N GLU A 76 8.64 -9.74 10.65
CA GLU A 76 7.50 -9.39 11.52
C GLU A 76 6.64 -8.27 10.91
N ALA A 77 7.25 -7.23 10.34
CA ALA A 77 6.51 -6.17 9.66
C ALA A 77 5.64 -6.70 8.50
N ILE A 78 6.20 -7.61 7.69
CA ILE A 78 5.47 -8.24 6.58
C ILE A 78 4.34 -9.13 7.10
N GLU A 79 4.56 -9.91 8.16
CA GLU A 79 3.52 -10.76 8.74
C GLU A 79 2.37 -9.94 9.34
N SER A 80 2.67 -8.82 10.01
CA SER A 80 1.65 -7.87 10.48
C SER A 80 0.81 -7.29 9.33
N LEU A 81 1.45 -6.90 8.22
CA LEU A 81 0.76 -6.40 7.03
C LEU A 81 -0.11 -7.49 6.36
N ARG A 82 0.37 -8.73 6.34
CA ARG A 82 -0.39 -9.90 5.85
C ARG A 82 -1.61 -10.18 6.73
N ALA A 83 -1.46 -10.11 8.05
CA ALA A 83 -2.56 -10.29 9.00
C ALA A 83 -3.64 -9.22 8.80
N MET A 84 -3.25 -7.94 8.66
CA MET A 84 -4.20 -6.85 8.36
C MET A 84 -4.97 -7.08 7.06
N ALA A 85 -4.29 -7.57 6.02
CA ALA A 85 -4.93 -7.91 4.75
C ALA A 85 -5.95 -9.06 4.90
N GLY A 86 -5.61 -10.09 5.68
CA GLY A 86 -6.49 -11.23 5.96
C GLY A 86 -7.71 -10.87 6.82
N ASP A 87 -7.55 -9.98 7.80
CA ASP A 87 -8.67 -9.46 8.60
C ASP A 87 -9.63 -8.60 7.77
N ALA A 88 -9.10 -7.87 6.78
CA ALA A 88 -9.92 -7.19 5.79
C ALA A 88 -10.69 -8.18 4.88
N GLU A 89 -10.15 -9.36 4.64
CA GLU A 89 -10.84 -10.41 3.86
C GLU A 89 -12.03 -11.00 4.59
N ARG A 90 -11.89 -11.34 5.88
CA ARG A 90 -12.95 -11.98 6.67
C ARG A 90 -14.16 -11.09 6.94
N ARG A 91 -13.97 -9.76 6.93
CA ARG A 91 -15.06 -8.79 7.21
C ARG A 91 -15.82 -8.35 5.97
N ALA A 92 -15.31 -8.63 4.77
CA ALA A 92 -15.94 -8.27 3.50
C ALA A 92 -16.75 -9.42 2.88
N ALA A 93 -16.70 -10.62 3.48
CA ALA A 93 -17.51 -11.79 3.13
C ALA A 93 -18.72 -11.88 4.07
#